data_AF-A0A918C3E6-F1
#
_entry.id   AF-A0A918C3E6-F1
#
_cell.length_a   1.000
_cell.length_b   1.000
_cell.length_c   1.000
_cell.angle_alpha   90.00
_cell.angle_beta   90.00
_cell.angle_gamma   90.00
#
_symmetry.space_group_name_H-M   'P 1'
#
loop_
_entity.id
_entity.type
_entity.pdbx_description
1 polymer ?
#
loop_
_entity_poly.entity_id
_entity_poly.type
_entity_poly.pdbx_seq_one_letter_code
_entity_poly.pdbx_strand_id
1 'polypeptide(L)'
;MGDVLVMFDPSRCSTPKRCCSSTTTRPRSELHRKKTKRGIFLTLFSPFIGANVRRARLTRRGVKAAKGKLNEHADLVELKRWRCTGRRTAPHSALWLLARVERAPGYFAPPAASDRGQPLGCALYAWHRLTGELPRRPLSSDYFGRDYTSEEIGQALRRDLCSGLVERRRTPFTWRRESDIARTAAQMIADGKIIGWFQGGSELGPRALGARSILADPRTTASSDALNQRIKHREPFRPFAPAILADHASTWFDLDVPSPFMLLAPPVRPDHVDRIAGVVHVDGTARVQTVDPAAAPTYGELIEHFHQLTGVPVVLHTSFNDREPIVETPAHALATFQACDLDAACVGEYLVERS
;
A
#
# COMPACT_ATOMS: atom_id res chain seq x y z
N MET A 1 -9.60 -27.09 -1.87
CA MET A 1 -8.31 -26.38 -1.99
C MET A 1 -8.06 -26.16 -3.47
N GLY A 2 -8.12 -24.92 -3.96
CA GLY A 2 -8.00 -24.64 -5.40
C GLY A 2 -6.93 -23.59 -5.67
N ASP A 3 -5.86 -23.98 -6.35
CA ASP A 3 -4.66 -23.19 -6.67
C ASP A 3 -4.96 -21.95 -7.51
N VAL A 4 -4.69 -20.73 -7.02
CA VAL A 4 -5.10 -19.46 -7.68
C VAL A 4 -4.11 -19.01 -8.76
N LEU A 5 -4.63 -18.81 -9.98
CA LEU A 5 -3.95 -18.31 -11.17
C LEU A 5 -3.92 -16.76 -11.17
N VAL A 6 -2.72 -16.15 -11.26
CA VAL A 6 -2.57 -14.70 -11.49
C VAL A 6 -2.40 -14.48 -13.00
N MET A 7 -3.42 -13.95 -13.67
CA MET A 7 -3.35 -13.61 -15.09
C MET A 7 -2.85 -12.18 -15.29
N PHE A 8 -1.72 -12.04 -16.00
CA PHE A 8 -1.25 -10.78 -16.55
C PHE A 8 -1.40 -10.86 -18.08
N ASP A 9 -2.12 -9.93 -18.70
CA ASP A 9 -2.26 -9.85 -20.17
C ASP A 9 -1.17 -8.92 -20.75
N PRO A 10 -0.10 -9.48 -21.35
CA PRO A 10 1.02 -8.69 -21.88
C PRO A 10 0.67 -7.90 -23.15
N SER A 11 -0.50 -8.12 -23.77
CA SER A 11 -0.89 -7.41 -25.01
C SER A 11 -1.17 -5.92 -24.83
N ARG A 12 -1.23 -5.44 -23.57
CA ARG A 12 -1.52 -4.03 -23.23
C ARG A 12 -0.30 -3.18 -22.85
N CYS A 13 0.92 -3.70 -23.00
CA CYS A 13 2.15 -2.96 -22.75
C CYS A 13 2.57 -2.19 -24.02
N SER A 14 2.07 -0.97 -24.20
CA SER A 14 2.55 -0.08 -25.28
C SER A 14 3.92 0.50 -24.91
N THR A 15 4.92 0.16 -25.72
CA THR A 15 6.33 0.61 -25.74
C THR A 15 6.61 2.04 -25.20
N PRO A 16 7.75 2.26 -24.49
CA PRO A 16 8.17 3.58 -24.07
C PRO A 16 8.78 4.37 -25.25
N LYS A 17 8.26 5.57 -25.52
CA LYS A 17 8.93 6.53 -26.41
C LYS A 17 10.09 7.18 -25.64
N ARG A 18 11.26 7.16 -26.28
CA ARG A 18 12.53 7.77 -25.85
C ARG A 18 12.34 9.24 -25.44
N CYS A 19 12.81 9.60 -24.24
CA CYS A 19 13.23 10.96 -23.90
C CYS A 19 14.76 11.00 -23.97
N CYS A 20 15.29 11.55 -25.05
CA CYS A 20 16.67 12.07 -25.08
C CYS A 20 16.58 13.58 -24.95
N SER A 21 17.22 14.11 -23.92
CA SER A 21 17.55 15.52 -23.74
C SER A 21 18.79 15.85 -24.57
N SER A 22 18.71 16.84 -25.45
CA SER A 22 19.86 17.66 -25.80
C SER A 22 19.41 19.10 -26.11
N THR A 23 20.09 20.00 -25.44
CA THR A 23 20.06 21.47 -25.52
C THR A 23 20.64 21.98 -26.83
N THR A 24 19.94 22.88 -27.54
CA THR A 24 20.55 24.04 -28.23
C THR A 24 19.48 25.03 -28.73
N THR A 25 19.91 26.28 -28.88
CA THR A 25 19.19 27.56 -28.84
C THR A 25 18.77 28.15 -30.20
N ARG A 26 17.50 28.64 -30.28
CA ARG A 26 16.91 29.78 -31.08
C ARG A 26 17.07 29.84 -32.63
N PRO A 27 16.31 30.68 -33.40
CA PRO A 27 15.18 31.59 -33.08
C PRO A 27 13.89 31.39 -33.94
N ARG A 28 12.86 32.21 -33.64
CA ARG A 28 11.56 32.36 -34.33
C ARG A 28 11.69 32.87 -35.78
N SER A 29 10.91 32.30 -36.69
CA SER A 29 10.33 33.00 -37.85
C SER A 29 9.03 32.32 -38.32
N GLU A 30 8.21 33.09 -39.02
CA GLU A 30 6.76 32.95 -39.23
C GLU A 30 6.30 31.94 -40.30
N LEU A 31 4.97 31.69 -40.28
CA LEU A 31 4.10 31.34 -41.42
C LEU A 31 4.27 29.96 -42.11
N HIS A 32 3.33 29.02 -41.88
CA HIS A 32 2.28 28.68 -42.86
C HIS A 32 1.39 27.51 -42.42
N ARG A 33 0.09 27.68 -42.65
CA ARG A 33 -1.01 26.75 -42.39
C ARG A 33 -1.05 25.69 -43.50
N LYS A 34 -0.71 24.42 -43.21
CA LYS A 34 -1.07 23.28 -44.08
C LYS A 34 -1.58 22.09 -43.25
N LYS A 35 -2.88 21.83 -43.35
CA LYS A 35 -3.52 20.57 -42.94
C LYS A 35 -3.05 19.46 -43.89
N THR A 36 -2.30 18.48 -43.38
CA THR A 36 -2.09 17.20 -44.07
C THR A 36 -2.52 16.04 -43.19
N LYS A 37 -3.55 15.32 -43.67
CA LYS A 37 -4.02 14.04 -43.14
C LYS A 37 -2.86 13.03 -43.12
N ARG A 38 -2.28 12.75 -41.95
CA ARG A 38 -1.38 11.59 -41.79
C ARG A 38 -2.22 10.34 -41.55
N GLY A 39 -2.31 9.49 -42.57
CA GLY A 39 -2.77 8.11 -42.41
C GLY A 39 -1.75 7.34 -41.58
N ILE A 40 -2.22 6.64 -40.55
CA ILE A 40 -1.39 5.75 -39.72
C ILE A 40 -1.27 4.44 -40.50
N PHE A 41 -0.07 4.12 -40.96
CA PHE A 41 0.27 2.78 -41.44
C PHE A 41 0.77 1.95 -40.26
N LEU A 42 0.19 0.78 -40.05
CA LEU A 42 0.69 -0.22 -39.11
C LEU A 42 1.31 -1.36 -39.93
N THR A 43 2.61 -1.59 -39.80
CA THR A 43 3.29 -2.76 -40.35
C THR A 43 3.21 -3.86 -39.30
N LEU A 44 2.53 -4.96 -39.60
CA LEU A 44 2.51 -6.16 -38.77
C LEU A 44 3.70 -7.04 -39.17
N PHE A 45 4.58 -7.36 -38.24
CA PHE A 45 5.54 -8.46 -38.38
C PHE A 45 4.98 -9.68 -37.67
N SER A 46 4.83 -10.78 -38.41
CA SER A 46 4.63 -12.12 -37.88
C SER A 46 5.84 -12.95 -38.33
N PRO A 47 6.55 -13.66 -37.44
CA PRO A 47 7.58 -14.59 -37.86
C PRO A 47 6.88 -15.92 -38.10
N PHE A 48 6.42 -16.17 -39.32
CA PHE A 48 6.26 -17.48 -39.98
C PHE A 48 5.35 -17.27 -41.20
N ILE A 49 5.78 -17.79 -42.34
CA ILE A 49 5.20 -17.70 -43.69
C ILE A 49 5.61 -16.43 -44.45
N GLY A 50 6.52 -16.62 -45.41
CA GLY A 50 6.89 -15.62 -46.40
C GLY A 50 5.81 -15.36 -47.44
N ALA A 51 6.04 -14.26 -48.17
CA ALA A 51 5.40 -13.84 -49.42
C ALA A 51 4.06 -13.07 -49.35
N ASN A 52 4.12 -11.88 -49.98
CA ASN A 52 3.04 -11.07 -50.55
C ASN A 52 2.12 -10.28 -49.60
N VAL A 53 2.60 -9.11 -49.19
CA VAL A 53 1.79 -8.02 -48.61
C VAL A 53 0.95 -7.36 -49.71
N ARG A 54 -0.35 -7.67 -49.80
CA ARG A 54 -1.34 -6.75 -50.41
C ARG A 54 -1.90 -5.83 -49.31
N ARG A 55 -1.65 -4.53 -49.42
CA ARG A 55 -2.20 -3.50 -48.52
C ARG A 55 -3.72 -3.38 -48.74
N ALA A 56 -4.52 -3.92 -47.83
CA ALA A 56 -5.96 -3.66 -47.78
C ALA A 56 -6.28 -2.50 -46.82
N ARG A 57 -7.06 -1.52 -47.30
CA ARG A 57 -7.55 -0.39 -46.51
C ARG A 57 -8.75 -0.86 -45.66
N LEU A 58 -8.54 -1.15 -44.38
CA LEU A 58 -9.64 -1.46 -43.46
C LEU A 58 -10.41 -0.19 -43.09
N THR A 59 -11.72 -0.19 -43.33
CA THR A 59 -12.63 0.89 -42.93
C THR A 59 -12.90 0.85 -41.42
N ARG A 60 -13.33 1.96 -40.82
CA ARG A 60 -13.63 2.06 -39.37
C ARG A 60 -14.60 0.99 -38.85
N ARG A 61 -15.49 0.44 -39.70
CA ARG A 61 -16.38 -0.67 -39.36
C ARG A 61 -15.64 -2.02 -39.22
N GLY A 62 -14.64 -2.28 -40.06
CA GLY A 62 -13.80 -3.50 -39.97
C GLY A 62 -12.96 -3.57 -38.70
N VAL A 63 -12.47 -2.42 -38.22
CA VAL A 63 -11.74 -2.33 -36.93
C VAL A 63 -12.67 -2.60 -35.73
N LYS A 64 -13.95 -2.20 -35.82
CA LYS A 64 -14.94 -2.44 -34.76
C LYS A 64 -15.36 -3.91 -34.69
N ALA A 65 -15.52 -4.56 -35.84
CA ALA A 65 -15.84 -6.00 -35.93
C ALA A 65 -14.69 -6.90 -35.46
N ALA A 66 -13.43 -6.55 -35.77
CA ALA A 66 -12.25 -7.26 -35.28
C ALA A 66 -12.06 -7.11 -33.77
N LYS A 67 -12.37 -5.94 -33.19
CA LYS A 67 -12.43 -5.73 -31.73
C LYS A 67 -13.55 -6.52 -31.05
N GLY A 68 -14.72 -6.63 -31.71
CA GLY A 68 -15.84 -7.44 -31.20
C GLY A 68 -15.47 -8.91 -31.08
N LYS A 69 -14.88 -9.49 -32.13
CA LYS A 69 -14.46 -10.90 -32.13
C LYS A 69 -13.29 -11.21 -31.20
N LEU A 70 -12.36 -10.26 -30.98
CA LEU A 70 -11.28 -10.42 -29.99
C LEU A 70 -11.81 -10.40 -28.55
N ASN A 71 -12.86 -9.60 -28.27
CA ASN A 71 -13.49 -9.56 -26.95
C ASN A 71 -14.32 -10.82 -26.69
N GLU A 72 -15.07 -11.31 -27.69
CA GLU A 72 -15.83 -12.58 -27.57
C GLU A 72 -14.90 -13.78 -27.31
N HIS A 73 -13.69 -13.80 -27.87
CA HIS A 73 -12.70 -14.86 -27.60
C HIS A 73 -12.04 -14.74 -26.22
N ALA A 74 -11.92 -13.51 -25.68
CA ALA A 74 -11.39 -13.27 -24.34
C ALA A 74 -12.41 -13.64 -23.24
N ASP A 75 -13.71 -13.55 -23.54
CA ASP A 75 -14.79 -13.91 -22.62
C ASP A 75 -15.01 -15.44 -22.53
N LEU A 76 -14.52 -16.22 -23.51
CA LEU A 76 -14.68 -17.68 -23.59
C LEU A 76 -13.57 -18.49 -22.90
N VAL A 77 -12.47 -17.85 -22.48
CA VAL A 77 -11.32 -18.54 -21.86
C VAL A 77 -11.18 -18.09 -20.39
N GLU A 78 -11.98 -18.73 -19.54
CA GLU A 78 -11.89 -18.73 -18.06
C GLU A 78 -11.91 -17.39 -17.30
N LEU A 79 -13.09 -16.75 -17.24
CA LEU A 79 -13.38 -15.67 -16.27
C LEU A 79 -14.04 -16.20 -14.99
N LYS A 80 -13.28 -16.96 -14.17
CA LYS A 80 -13.66 -17.24 -12.78
C LYS A 80 -12.61 -16.90 -11.72
N ARG A 81 -11.61 -16.09 -12.05
CA ARG A 81 -10.62 -15.60 -11.06
C ARG A 81 -10.29 -14.13 -11.26
N TRP A 82 -10.55 -13.36 -10.20
CA TRP A 82 -9.95 -12.10 -9.79
C TRP A 82 -9.64 -11.06 -10.88
N ARG A 83 -10.42 -9.97 -10.95
CA ARG A 83 -10.10 -8.81 -11.81
C ARG A 83 -8.99 -7.97 -11.14
N CYS A 84 -7.79 -7.96 -11.73
CA CYS A 84 -6.66 -7.13 -11.29
C CYS A 84 -6.67 -5.76 -11.97
N THR A 85 -6.65 -4.65 -11.21
CA THR A 85 -6.50 -3.29 -11.79
C THR A 85 -5.10 -2.73 -11.50
N GLY A 86 -4.28 -2.56 -12.55
CA GLY A 86 -2.90 -2.05 -12.47
C GLY A 86 -2.65 -0.72 -13.19
N ARG A 87 -3.69 0.10 -13.45
CA ARG A 87 -3.52 1.44 -14.04
C ARG A 87 -4.04 2.51 -13.09
N ARG A 88 -3.20 3.55 -12.92
CA ARG A 88 -3.28 4.88 -12.26
C ARG A 88 -4.61 5.49 -11.75
N THR A 89 -5.77 4.85 -11.78
CA THR A 89 -7.06 5.53 -11.54
C THR A 89 -8.12 4.76 -10.77
N ALA A 90 -7.81 3.64 -10.11
CA ALA A 90 -8.67 3.20 -9.01
C ALA A 90 -8.13 3.86 -7.73
N PRO A 91 -8.74 4.92 -7.19
CA PRO A 91 -8.45 5.30 -5.81
C PRO A 91 -8.70 4.04 -4.97
N HIS A 92 -7.71 3.65 -4.16
CA HIS A 92 -7.74 2.37 -3.43
C HIS A 92 -9.09 2.12 -2.72
N SER A 93 -9.81 3.16 -2.28
CA SER A 93 -11.14 3.07 -1.68
C SER A 93 -12.30 2.74 -2.65
N ALA A 94 -12.24 3.09 -3.94
CA ALA A 94 -13.28 2.73 -4.91
C ALA A 94 -13.31 1.22 -5.21
N LEU A 95 -12.30 0.48 -4.75
CA LEU A 95 -12.21 -0.97 -4.89
C LEU A 95 -13.29 -1.70 -4.09
N TRP A 96 -13.70 -1.15 -2.95
CA TRP A 96 -14.80 -1.72 -2.18
C TRP A 96 -16.14 -1.63 -2.90
N LEU A 97 -16.43 -0.50 -3.57
CA LEU A 97 -17.62 -0.36 -4.41
C LEU A 97 -17.57 -1.33 -5.60
N LEU A 98 -16.41 -1.49 -6.23
CA LEU A 98 -16.24 -2.45 -7.33
C LEU A 98 -16.42 -3.92 -6.88
N ALA A 99 -16.00 -4.26 -5.67
CA ALA A 99 -16.25 -5.58 -5.09
C ALA A 99 -17.76 -5.88 -4.94
N ARG A 100 -18.61 -4.85 -4.78
CA ARG A 100 -20.07 -4.99 -4.67
C ARG A 100 -20.84 -4.84 -5.99
N VAL A 101 -20.29 -4.11 -6.97
CA VAL A 101 -21.00 -3.71 -8.20
C VAL A 101 -21.01 -4.78 -9.29
N GLU A 102 -20.19 -5.83 -9.21
CA GLU A 102 -20.20 -6.91 -10.20
C GLU A 102 -20.27 -8.29 -9.55
N ARG A 103 -20.90 -9.24 -10.24
CA ARG A 103 -20.87 -10.69 -10.01
C ARG A 103 -19.46 -11.29 -10.20
N ALA A 104 -18.42 -10.58 -9.77
CA ALA A 104 -17.02 -10.93 -9.96
C ALA A 104 -16.58 -11.87 -8.82
N PRO A 105 -16.03 -13.07 -9.12
CA PRO A 105 -15.68 -14.08 -8.12
C PRO A 105 -14.41 -13.77 -7.29
N GLY A 106 -14.05 -12.49 -7.15
CA GLY A 106 -12.89 -12.00 -6.39
C GLY A 106 -12.27 -10.73 -6.97
N TYR A 107 -11.63 -9.92 -6.13
CA TYR A 107 -10.93 -8.70 -6.51
C TYR A 107 -9.58 -8.57 -5.79
N PHE A 108 -8.47 -8.46 -6.54
CA PHE A 108 -7.12 -8.34 -5.96
C PHE A 108 -6.40 -7.14 -6.56
N ALA A 109 -5.89 -6.28 -5.69
CA ALA A 109 -4.92 -5.26 -6.06
C ALA A 109 -3.64 -5.47 -5.25
N PRO A 110 -2.46 -5.40 -5.90
CA PRO A 110 -1.21 -5.40 -5.18
C PRO A 110 -1.08 -4.11 -4.35
N PRO A 111 -0.43 -4.16 -3.17
CA PRO A 111 -0.25 -2.99 -2.30
C PRO A 111 0.51 -1.84 -3.00
N ALA A 112 1.41 -2.18 -3.92
CA ALA A 112 2.12 -1.25 -4.78
C ALA A 112 1.52 -1.16 -6.19
N ALA A 113 0.21 -0.92 -6.32
CA ALA A 113 -0.48 -0.78 -7.62
C ALA A 113 -0.05 0.44 -8.48
N SER A 114 0.84 1.30 -7.96
CA SER A 114 1.45 2.42 -8.70
C SER A 114 2.70 1.97 -9.47
N ASP A 115 3.44 2.92 -10.06
CA ASP A 115 4.70 2.65 -10.74
C ASP A 115 5.74 1.96 -9.81
N ARG A 116 5.55 2.04 -8.48
CA ARG A 116 6.38 1.33 -7.48
C ARG A 116 6.30 -0.19 -7.57
N GLY A 117 5.21 -0.75 -8.09
CA GLY A 117 5.06 -2.20 -8.28
C GLY A 117 5.66 -2.73 -9.58
N GLN A 118 6.16 -1.85 -10.47
CA GLN A 118 6.72 -2.27 -11.75
C GLN A 118 7.91 -3.25 -11.62
N PRO A 119 8.87 -3.06 -10.69
CA PRO A 119 9.96 -4.02 -10.54
C PRO A 119 9.46 -5.43 -10.22
N LEU A 120 8.49 -5.56 -9.30
CA LEU A 120 7.86 -6.83 -8.97
C LEU A 120 7.14 -7.42 -10.18
N GLY A 121 6.35 -6.63 -10.90
CA GLY A 121 5.67 -7.07 -12.12
C GLY A 121 6.62 -7.54 -13.22
N CYS A 122 7.73 -6.82 -13.43
CA CYS A 122 8.77 -7.20 -14.39
C CYS A 122 9.48 -8.50 -13.99
N ALA A 123 9.79 -8.68 -12.71
CA ALA A 123 10.40 -9.90 -12.20
C ALA A 123 9.47 -11.11 -12.37
N LEU A 124 8.18 -10.96 -12.02
CA LEU A 124 7.17 -12.00 -12.21
C LEU A 124 6.96 -12.35 -13.69
N TYR A 125 6.97 -11.33 -14.57
CA TYR A 125 6.90 -11.55 -16.00
C TYR A 125 8.12 -12.31 -16.52
N ALA A 126 9.33 -11.92 -16.12
CA ALA A 126 10.55 -12.62 -16.51
C ALA A 126 10.57 -14.07 -16.01
N TRP A 127 10.19 -14.31 -14.74
CA TRP A 127 10.02 -15.64 -14.16
C TRP A 127 9.11 -16.50 -15.03
N HIS A 128 7.90 -16.02 -15.30
CA HIS A 128 6.93 -16.75 -16.12
C HIS A 128 7.46 -17.04 -17.53
N ARG A 129 8.17 -16.09 -18.15
CA ARG A 129 8.77 -16.28 -19.47
C ARG A 129 9.88 -17.32 -19.50
N LEU A 130 10.61 -17.49 -18.40
CA LEU A 130 11.74 -18.42 -18.30
C LEU A 130 11.30 -19.82 -17.87
N THR A 131 10.33 -19.93 -16.97
CA THR A 131 9.93 -21.21 -16.35
C THR A 131 8.59 -21.74 -16.84
N GLY A 132 7.75 -20.89 -17.45
CA GLY A 132 6.35 -21.19 -17.73
C GLY A 132 5.47 -21.18 -16.49
N GLU A 133 6.03 -20.96 -15.30
CA GLU A 133 5.29 -21.01 -14.03
C GLU A 133 4.69 -19.65 -13.65
N LEU A 134 3.64 -19.69 -12.83
CA LEU A 134 3.09 -18.53 -12.15
C LEU A 134 3.29 -18.69 -10.64
N PRO A 135 3.28 -17.59 -9.86
CA PRO A 135 3.30 -17.67 -8.41
C PRO A 135 2.18 -18.58 -7.91
N ARG A 136 2.53 -19.58 -7.09
CA ARG A 136 1.59 -20.59 -6.60
C ARG A 136 0.87 -20.17 -5.31
N ARG A 137 1.28 -19.05 -4.70
CA ARG A 137 0.71 -18.52 -3.46
C ARG A 137 0.25 -17.08 -3.65
N PRO A 138 -0.90 -16.70 -3.07
CA PRO A 138 -1.32 -15.31 -3.04
C PRO A 138 -0.32 -14.49 -2.22
N LEU A 139 -0.19 -13.21 -2.56
CA LEU A 139 0.56 -12.26 -1.76
C LEU A 139 -0.21 -12.02 -0.46
N SER A 140 0.27 -12.58 0.65
CA SER A 140 -0.34 -12.46 1.98
C SER A 140 0.32 -11.41 2.86
N SER A 141 1.54 -10.99 2.52
CA SER A 141 2.34 -9.99 3.23
C SER A 141 3.15 -9.18 2.22
N ASP A 142 3.47 -7.94 2.58
CA ASP A 142 4.29 -7.02 1.80
C ASP A 142 5.54 -6.52 2.55
N TYR A 143 5.94 -7.18 3.64
CA TYR A 143 7.16 -6.91 4.40
C TYR A 143 8.41 -7.37 3.62
N PHE A 144 8.68 -6.77 2.47
CA PHE A 144 9.84 -7.08 1.62
C PHE A 144 11.07 -6.22 1.90
N GLY A 145 10.93 -5.22 2.78
CA GLY A 145 12.03 -4.39 3.23
C GLY A 145 13.06 -5.15 4.05
N ARG A 146 14.16 -4.47 4.36
CA ARG A 146 15.26 -5.06 5.14
C ARG A 146 14.87 -5.22 6.61
N ASP A 147 15.17 -6.37 7.18
CA ASP A 147 15.22 -6.57 8.62
C ASP A 147 16.48 -5.96 9.23
N TYR A 148 16.36 -5.40 10.43
CA TYR A 148 17.46 -4.83 11.20
C TYR A 148 17.69 -5.65 12.46
N THR A 149 18.94 -6.00 12.73
CA THR A 149 19.30 -6.77 13.93
C THR A 149 19.24 -5.89 15.19
N SER A 150 19.09 -6.50 16.36
CA SER A 150 19.20 -5.78 17.63
C SER A 150 20.51 -5.02 17.78
N GLU A 151 21.61 -5.54 17.22
CA GLU A 151 22.90 -4.84 17.21
C GLU A 151 22.85 -3.58 16.37
N GLU A 152 22.31 -3.64 15.14
CA GLU A 152 22.19 -2.48 14.25
C GLU A 152 21.26 -1.40 14.83
N ILE A 153 20.17 -1.81 15.47
CA ILE A 153 19.27 -0.90 16.19
C ILE A 153 20.01 -0.28 17.39
N GLY A 154 20.71 -1.10 18.19
CA GLY A 154 21.51 -0.65 19.32
C GLY A 154 22.67 0.28 18.92
N GLN A 155 23.24 0.11 17.73
CA GLN A 155 24.21 1.04 17.15
C GLN A 155 23.54 2.36 16.77
N ALA A 156 22.35 2.34 16.16
CA ALA A 156 21.60 3.55 15.83
C ALA A 156 21.18 4.36 17.06
N LEU A 157 20.79 3.68 18.16
CA LEU A 157 20.44 4.30 19.44
C LEU A 157 21.62 4.99 20.14
N ARG A 158 22.82 4.40 20.03
CA ARG A 158 24.06 4.95 20.61
C ARG A 158 24.72 6.00 19.72
N ARG A 159 24.46 5.95 18.41
CA ARG A 159 25.03 6.90 17.47
C ARG A 159 24.53 8.30 17.82
N ASP A 160 25.45 9.26 17.84
CA ASP A 160 25.07 10.65 17.90
C ASP A 160 24.31 11.04 16.62
N LEU A 161 22.99 11.18 16.75
CA LEU A 161 22.12 11.60 15.65
C LEU A 161 22.37 13.06 15.24
N CYS A 162 23.20 13.82 15.98
CA CYS A 162 23.72 15.11 15.54
C CYS A 162 24.61 15.00 14.28
N SER A 163 25.02 13.79 13.86
CA SER A 163 25.91 13.54 12.72
C SER A 163 25.28 13.58 11.32
N GLY A 164 24.00 13.99 11.19
CA GLY A 164 23.52 14.60 9.94
C GLY A 164 22.46 13.87 9.12
N LEU A 165 21.23 13.77 9.63
CA LEU A 165 20.09 13.40 8.77
C LEU A 165 18.92 14.39 8.79
N VAL A 166 18.75 15.24 9.81
CA VAL A 166 17.62 16.18 9.82
C VAL A 166 17.92 17.46 10.62
N GLU A 167 17.66 18.64 10.05
CA GLU A 167 17.64 19.97 10.71
C GLU A 167 16.46 20.15 11.70
N ARG A 168 15.83 19.08 12.17
CA ARG A 168 14.62 19.15 13.01
C ARG A 168 14.99 19.19 14.50
N ARG A 169 14.00 19.61 15.30
CA ARG A 169 14.09 19.70 16.76
C ARG A 169 14.79 18.47 17.34
N ARG A 170 15.81 18.73 18.17
CA ARG A 170 16.60 17.70 18.83
C ARG A 170 16.08 17.56 20.25
N THR A 171 15.12 16.65 20.44
CA THR A 171 14.73 16.27 21.81
C THR A 171 15.61 15.11 22.26
N PRO A 172 16.29 15.22 23.42
CA PRO A 172 16.95 14.09 24.04
C PRO A 172 15.95 12.95 24.30
N PHE A 173 16.45 11.72 24.25
CA PHE A 173 15.65 10.54 24.55
C PHE A 173 16.44 9.57 25.40
N THR A 174 15.73 8.79 26.20
CA THR A 174 16.24 7.61 26.86
C THR A 174 15.70 6.37 26.16
N TRP A 175 16.36 5.24 26.36
CA TRP A 175 15.90 3.97 25.83
C TRP A 175 16.18 2.82 26.78
N ARG A 176 15.33 1.80 26.72
CA ARG A 176 15.53 0.54 27.41
C ARG A 176 15.06 -0.62 26.55
N ARG A 177 15.58 -1.81 26.83
CA ARG A 177 15.12 -3.05 26.21
C ARG A 177 13.90 -3.57 26.95
N GLU A 178 12.88 -3.98 26.21
CA GLU A 178 11.67 -4.61 26.73
C GLU A 178 11.67 -6.10 26.39
N SER A 179 11.24 -6.95 27.33
CA SER A 179 11.07 -8.39 27.07
C SER A 179 9.85 -8.70 26.21
N ASP A 180 8.83 -7.85 26.29
CA ASP A 180 7.58 -7.95 25.54
C ASP A 180 7.18 -6.55 25.05
N ILE A 181 7.78 -6.15 23.93
CA ILE A 181 7.55 -4.82 23.35
C ILE A 181 6.10 -4.64 22.88
N ALA A 182 5.43 -5.74 22.47
CA ALA A 182 4.06 -5.72 22.00
C ALA A 182 3.09 -5.37 23.14
N ARG A 183 3.26 -5.99 24.32
CA ARG A 183 2.49 -5.67 25.53
C ARG A 183 2.74 -4.26 26.01
N THR A 184 4.01 -3.84 26.07
CA THR A 184 4.36 -2.47 26.48
C THR A 184 3.72 -1.43 25.57
N ALA A 185 3.80 -1.63 24.25
CA ALA A 185 3.13 -0.77 23.27
C ALA A 185 1.61 -0.77 23.43
N ALA A 186 0.99 -1.94 23.61
CA ALA A 186 -0.45 -2.04 23.82
C ALA A 186 -0.93 -1.28 25.06
N GLN A 187 -0.19 -1.37 26.17
CA GLN A 187 -0.49 -0.62 27.39
C GLN A 187 -0.38 0.90 27.15
N MET A 188 0.70 1.36 26.53
CA MET A 188 0.88 2.78 26.21
C MET A 188 -0.24 3.32 25.33
N ILE A 189 -0.66 2.56 24.31
CA ILE A 189 -1.78 2.92 23.44
C ILE A 189 -3.08 2.99 24.27
N ALA A 190 -3.34 2.01 25.14
CA ALA A 190 -4.52 1.98 26.01
C ALA A 190 -4.57 3.17 26.99
N ASP A 191 -3.40 3.67 27.39
CA ASP A 191 -3.21 4.87 28.22
C ASP A 191 -3.28 6.19 27.40
N GLY A 192 -3.63 6.12 26.11
CA GLY A 192 -3.83 7.27 25.24
C GLY A 192 -2.55 7.85 24.64
N LYS A 193 -1.41 7.15 24.72
CA LYS A 193 -0.14 7.57 24.10
C LYS A 193 -0.15 7.31 22.59
N ILE A 194 0.53 8.19 21.85
CA ILE A 194 0.81 8.02 20.43
C ILE A 194 2.24 7.52 20.27
N ILE A 195 2.37 6.30 19.73
CA ILE A 195 3.66 5.61 19.64
C ILE A 195 4.13 5.45 18.19
N GLY A 196 5.42 5.64 17.96
CA GLY A 196 6.09 5.15 16.75
C GLY A 196 6.32 3.65 16.86
N TRP A 197 6.13 2.91 15.77
CA TRP A 197 6.24 1.46 15.72
C TRP A 197 7.09 1.05 14.52
N PHE A 198 8.26 0.48 14.81
CA PHE A 198 9.26 0.04 13.85
C PHE A 198 9.62 -1.42 14.13
N GLN A 199 9.13 -2.35 13.30
CA GLN A 199 9.34 -3.79 13.46
C GLN A 199 9.62 -4.46 12.11
N GLY A 200 10.49 -5.48 12.10
CA GLY A 200 10.78 -6.32 10.92
C GLY A 200 11.08 -5.55 9.63
N GLY A 201 10.87 -6.21 8.50
CA GLY A 201 10.99 -5.64 7.16
C GLY A 201 9.88 -4.65 6.85
N SER A 202 10.21 -3.55 6.16
CA SER A 202 9.23 -2.53 5.78
C SER A 202 8.26 -3.02 4.71
N GLU A 203 7.08 -2.39 4.70
CA GLU A 203 5.98 -2.64 3.77
C GLU A 203 6.29 -2.13 2.34
N LEU A 204 5.87 -2.87 1.32
CA LEU A 204 5.94 -2.44 -0.07
C LEU A 204 4.73 -1.59 -0.45
N GLY A 205 4.91 -0.27 -0.49
CA GLY A 205 3.94 0.61 -1.13
C GLY A 205 3.82 1.97 -0.45
N PRO A 206 2.69 2.66 -0.65
CA PRO A 206 2.44 3.96 -0.02
C PRO A 206 1.87 3.85 1.40
N ARG A 207 1.58 2.64 1.90
CA ARG A 207 0.87 2.42 3.16
C ARG A 207 1.82 1.79 4.16
N ALA A 208 1.74 2.24 5.40
CA ALA A 208 2.22 1.43 6.51
C ALA A 208 1.10 0.46 6.89
N LEU A 209 1.51 -0.77 7.18
CA LEU A 209 0.68 -1.94 7.46
C LEU A 209 1.25 -2.68 8.68
N GLY A 210 1.77 -1.95 9.66
CA GLY A 210 2.21 -2.52 10.95
C GLY A 210 3.72 -2.76 11.13
N ALA A 211 4.56 -2.44 10.15
CA ALA A 211 6.03 -2.50 10.28
C ALA A 211 6.68 -1.12 10.43
N ARG A 212 6.11 -0.08 9.79
CA ARG A 212 6.58 1.32 9.89
C ARG A 212 5.41 2.26 10.18
N SER A 213 4.79 2.09 11.35
CA SER A 213 3.52 2.74 11.69
C SER A 213 3.62 3.71 12.86
N ILE A 214 2.74 4.70 12.92
CA ILE A 214 2.39 5.40 14.16
C ILE A 214 1.07 4.82 14.62
N LEU A 215 1.00 4.44 15.89
CA LEU A 215 -0.14 3.76 16.50
C LEU A 215 -0.75 4.65 17.58
N ALA A 216 -2.08 4.59 17.71
CA ALA A 216 -2.83 5.29 18.75
C ALA A 216 -4.12 4.54 19.10
N ASP A 217 -4.79 5.01 20.16
CA ASP A 217 -6.07 4.46 20.60
C ASP A 217 -7.18 4.79 19.59
N PRO A 218 -7.90 3.78 19.03
CA PRO A 218 -8.99 4.03 18.10
C PRO A 218 -10.30 4.39 18.81
N ARG A 219 -10.43 4.17 20.12
CA ARG A 219 -11.71 4.28 20.85
C ARG A 219 -12.22 5.70 20.95
N THR A 220 -11.34 6.70 20.83
CA THR A 220 -11.68 8.12 21.02
C THR A 220 -11.26 8.96 19.82
N THR A 221 -12.06 9.98 19.48
CA THR A 221 -11.68 10.97 18.48
C THR A 221 -10.55 11.88 18.96
N ALA A 222 -10.43 12.07 20.28
CA ALA A 222 -9.34 12.86 20.88
C ALA A 222 -7.96 12.32 20.49
N SER A 223 -7.79 11.00 20.41
CA SER A 223 -6.53 10.39 19.96
C SER A 223 -6.24 10.69 18.49
N SER A 224 -7.24 10.60 17.61
CA SER A 224 -7.08 10.97 16.19
C SER A 224 -6.84 12.47 16.00
N ASP A 225 -7.49 13.31 16.80
CA ASP A 225 -7.31 14.76 16.78
C ASP A 225 -5.92 15.15 17.24
N ALA A 226 -5.44 14.56 18.35
CA ALA A 226 -4.08 14.74 18.83
C ALA A 226 -3.06 14.32 17.78
N LEU A 227 -3.25 13.18 17.12
CA LEU A 227 -2.35 12.70 16.06
C LEU A 227 -2.32 13.67 14.86
N ASN A 228 -3.47 14.21 14.47
CA ASN A 228 -3.55 15.23 13.42
C ASN A 228 -2.89 16.54 13.85
N GLN A 229 -3.11 17.02 15.06
CA GLN A 229 -2.57 18.30 15.53
C GLN A 229 -1.06 18.26 15.79
N ARG A 230 -0.57 17.18 16.40
CA ARG A 230 0.82 17.03 16.87
C ARG A 230 1.78 16.58 15.77
N ILE A 231 1.30 15.77 14.81
CA ILE A 231 2.18 15.04 13.89
C ILE A 231 1.77 15.20 12.43
N LYS A 232 0.52 14.92 12.06
CA LYS A 232 0.15 14.76 10.64
C LYS A 232 -0.27 16.04 9.95
N HIS A 233 -0.78 17.00 10.72
CA HIS A 233 -1.28 18.28 10.25
C HIS A 233 -2.23 18.14 9.04
N ARG A 234 -3.06 17.08 9.04
CA ARG A 234 -4.05 16.81 7.99
C ARG A 234 -5.35 17.52 8.29
N GLU A 235 -6.18 17.62 7.26
CA GLU A 235 -7.53 18.16 7.40
C GLU A 235 -8.37 17.26 8.34
N PRO A 236 -9.17 17.83 9.25
CA PRO A 236 -9.90 17.06 10.29
C PRO A 236 -10.82 15.97 9.74
N PHE A 237 -11.33 16.14 8.52
CA PHE A 237 -12.24 15.18 7.88
C PHE A 237 -11.54 13.95 7.28
N ARG A 238 -10.19 13.89 7.32
CA ARG A 238 -9.44 12.73 6.82
C ARG A 238 -9.13 11.78 7.99
N PRO A 239 -9.95 10.75 8.21
CA PRO A 239 -9.71 9.82 9.31
C PRO A 239 -8.50 8.92 9.04
N PHE A 240 -8.05 8.32 10.13
CA PHE A 240 -7.01 7.30 10.12
C PHE A 240 -7.61 5.93 9.87
N ALA A 241 -6.75 4.93 9.74
CA ALA A 241 -7.18 3.58 9.43
C ALA A 241 -7.20 2.70 10.70
N PRO A 242 -8.15 1.76 10.79
CA PRO A 242 -8.08 0.66 11.74
C PRO A 242 -7.19 -0.47 11.23
N ALA A 243 -6.38 -1.02 12.13
CA ALA A 243 -5.82 -2.36 12.01
C ALA A 243 -6.52 -3.30 13.02
N ILE A 244 -6.98 -4.46 12.56
CA ILE A 244 -7.75 -5.43 13.34
C ILE A 244 -7.23 -6.85 13.09
N LEU A 245 -7.24 -7.71 14.11
CA LEU A 245 -6.96 -9.14 13.92
C LEU A 245 -7.97 -9.75 12.93
N ALA A 246 -7.47 -10.55 11.99
CA ALA A 246 -8.26 -11.08 10.88
C ALA A 246 -9.55 -11.81 11.35
N ASP A 247 -9.47 -12.56 12.44
CA ASP A 247 -10.59 -13.34 12.99
C ASP A 247 -11.71 -12.47 13.59
N HIS A 248 -11.41 -11.22 13.95
CA HIS A 248 -12.40 -10.27 14.47
C HIS A 248 -13.00 -9.38 13.37
N ALA A 249 -12.41 -9.33 12.18
CA ALA A 249 -12.75 -8.36 11.14
C ALA A 249 -14.24 -8.37 10.75
N SER A 250 -14.82 -9.55 10.52
CA SER A 250 -16.22 -9.71 10.10
C SER A 250 -17.23 -9.37 11.20
N THR A 251 -16.80 -9.38 12.46
CA THR A 251 -17.62 -9.00 13.63
C THR A 251 -17.65 -7.48 13.82
N TRP A 252 -16.64 -6.75 13.37
CA TRP A 252 -16.52 -5.30 13.54
C TRP A 252 -16.88 -4.51 12.28
N PHE A 253 -16.64 -5.08 11.11
CA PHE A 253 -16.87 -4.45 9.81
C PHE A 253 -17.81 -5.31 8.95
N ASP A 254 -18.55 -4.66 8.05
CA ASP A 254 -19.31 -5.31 6.99
C ASP A 254 -18.35 -5.80 5.88
N LEU A 255 -17.56 -6.81 6.26
CA LEU A 255 -16.45 -7.35 5.50
C LEU A 255 -16.39 -8.88 5.65
N ASP A 256 -16.45 -9.58 4.52
CA ASP A 256 -16.43 -11.05 4.41
C ASP A 256 -15.13 -11.59 3.78
N VAL A 257 -14.21 -10.69 3.42
CA VAL A 257 -12.90 -11.00 2.81
C VAL A 257 -11.76 -10.33 3.58
N PRO A 258 -10.55 -10.92 3.61
CA PRO A 258 -9.39 -10.25 4.18
C PRO A 258 -9.06 -8.93 3.45
N SER A 259 -8.60 -7.94 4.21
CA SER A 259 -8.09 -6.65 3.71
C SER A 259 -6.67 -6.41 4.24
N PRO A 260 -5.67 -7.25 3.91
CA PRO A 260 -4.33 -7.15 4.48
C PRO A 260 -3.57 -5.88 4.06
N PHE A 261 -3.96 -5.27 2.93
CA PHE A 261 -3.25 -4.13 2.33
C PHE A 261 -3.95 -2.78 2.53
N MET A 262 -4.94 -2.72 3.43
CA MET A 262 -5.69 -1.50 3.74
C MET A 262 -6.30 -0.86 2.46
N LEU A 263 -6.91 -1.70 1.62
CA LEU A 263 -7.48 -1.31 0.33
C LEU A 263 -9.01 -1.21 0.38
N LEU A 264 -9.67 -1.90 1.31
CA LEU A 264 -11.12 -1.90 1.41
C LEU A 264 -11.58 -0.92 2.48
N ALA A 265 -12.70 -0.22 2.23
CA ALA A 265 -13.34 0.69 3.16
C ALA A 265 -14.79 0.26 3.44
N PRO A 266 -14.99 -0.89 4.09
CA PRO A 266 -16.32 -1.36 4.47
C PRO A 266 -16.96 -0.43 5.51
N PRO A 267 -18.31 -0.42 5.59
CA PRO A 267 -19.04 0.08 6.74
C PRO A 267 -18.54 -0.59 8.03
N VAL A 268 -18.40 0.21 9.08
CA VAL A 268 -18.30 -0.29 10.45
C VAL A 268 -19.68 -0.79 10.86
N ARG A 269 -19.76 -1.92 11.56
CA ARG A 269 -21.06 -2.41 12.05
C ARG A 269 -21.63 -1.44 13.10
N PRO A 270 -22.95 -1.18 13.09
CA PRO A 270 -23.56 -0.15 13.93
C PRO A 270 -23.18 -0.22 15.42
N ASP A 271 -23.17 -1.43 15.99
CA ASP A 271 -22.87 -1.67 17.42
C ASP A 271 -21.41 -1.39 17.81
N HIS A 272 -20.55 -1.08 16.84
CA HIS A 272 -19.12 -0.86 17.03
C HIS A 272 -18.66 0.55 16.69
N VAL A 273 -19.49 1.37 16.04
CA VAL A 273 -19.11 2.72 15.59
C VAL A 273 -18.53 3.56 16.73
N ASP A 274 -19.25 3.65 17.85
CA ASP A 274 -18.83 4.45 19.01
C ASP A 274 -17.61 3.86 19.72
N ARG A 275 -17.37 2.54 19.58
CA ARG A 275 -16.26 1.84 20.23
C ARG A 275 -14.91 2.07 19.54
N ILE A 276 -14.91 2.56 18.30
CA ILE A 276 -13.71 2.85 17.51
C ILE A 276 -13.82 4.22 16.79
N ALA A 277 -14.48 5.19 17.41
CA ALA A 277 -14.81 6.48 16.79
C ALA A 277 -13.62 7.23 16.18
N GLY A 278 -12.39 7.04 16.69
CA GLY A 278 -11.17 7.68 16.18
C GLY A 278 -10.72 7.22 14.77
N VAL A 279 -11.32 6.15 14.23
CA VAL A 279 -11.01 5.61 12.91
C VAL A 279 -12.22 5.50 11.97
N VAL A 280 -13.40 5.94 12.42
CA VAL A 280 -14.63 5.91 11.61
C VAL A 280 -14.76 7.20 10.80
N HIS A 281 -15.09 7.07 9.52
CA HIS A 281 -15.42 8.20 8.65
C HIS A 281 -16.80 8.76 8.99
N VAL A 282 -17.07 10.01 8.57
CA VAL A 282 -18.39 10.66 8.72
C VAL A 282 -19.53 9.84 8.08
N ASP A 283 -19.24 9.04 7.07
CA ASP A 283 -20.21 8.15 6.39
C ASP A 283 -20.34 6.75 7.03
N GLY A 284 -19.71 6.53 8.19
CA GLY A 284 -19.74 5.25 8.91
C GLY A 284 -18.81 4.17 8.34
N THR A 285 -18.01 4.48 7.32
CA THR A 285 -17.02 3.54 6.76
C THR A 285 -15.67 3.65 7.46
N ALA A 286 -14.80 2.65 7.29
CA ALA A 286 -13.40 2.76 7.69
C ALA A 286 -12.49 1.92 6.79
N ARG A 287 -11.35 2.48 6.38
CA ARG A 287 -10.40 1.76 5.52
C ARG A 287 -9.52 0.82 6.31
N VAL A 288 -9.97 -0.42 6.46
CA VAL A 288 -9.43 -1.41 7.40
C VAL A 288 -8.25 -2.22 6.85
N GLN A 289 -7.24 -2.43 7.72
CA GLN A 289 -6.22 -3.47 7.58
C GLN A 289 -6.62 -4.69 8.44
N THR A 290 -6.71 -5.88 7.83
CA THR A 290 -6.80 -7.14 8.58
C THR A 290 -5.40 -7.70 8.80
N VAL A 291 -5.07 -8.02 10.05
CA VAL A 291 -3.76 -8.51 10.48
C VAL A 291 -3.85 -10.01 10.75
N ASP A 292 -3.06 -10.78 10.02
CA ASP A 292 -2.86 -12.20 10.27
C ASP A 292 -1.60 -12.36 11.15
N PRO A 293 -1.71 -12.88 12.39
CA PRO A 293 -0.55 -13.13 13.25
C PRO A 293 0.52 -14.03 12.62
N ALA A 294 0.16 -14.90 11.68
CA ALA A 294 1.15 -15.72 10.96
C ALA A 294 2.03 -14.88 10.02
N ALA A 295 1.52 -13.75 9.51
CA ALA A 295 2.24 -12.84 8.63
C ALA A 295 2.93 -11.70 9.38
N ALA A 296 2.37 -11.27 10.51
CA ALA A 296 2.85 -10.14 11.32
C ALA A 296 2.76 -10.45 12.81
N PRO A 297 3.58 -11.40 13.34
CA PRO A 297 3.38 -11.96 14.68
C PRO A 297 3.40 -10.89 15.79
N THR A 298 4.45 -10.06 15.85
CA THR A 298 4.57 -9.01 16.88
C THR A 298 3.48 -7.95 16.77
N TYR A 299 2.97 -7.66 15.56
CA TYR A 299 1.87 -6.72 15.39
C TYR A 299 0.53 -7.33 15.79
N GLY A 300 0.32 -8.62 15.48
CA GLY A 300 -0.81 -9.39 15.97
C GLY A 300 -0.83 -9.47 17.50
N GLU A 301 0.31 -9.77 18.13
CA GLU A 301 0.48 -9.79 19.59
C GLU A 301 0.14 -8.43 20.22
N LEU A 302 0.58 -7.32 19.62
CA LEU A 302 0.24 -5.98 20.10
C LEU A 302 -1.28 -5.75 20.09
N ILE A 303 -1.94 -6.09 18.97
CA ILE A 303 -3.39 -5.90 18.85
C ILE A 303 -4.13 -6.82 19.82
N GLU A 304 -3.65 -8.05 20.03
CA GLU A 304 -4.23 -8.99 20.97
C GLU A 304 -4.06 -8.52 22.43
N HIS A 305 -2.90 -8.00 22.80
CA HIS A 305 -2.72 -7.39 24.13
C HIS A 305 -3.61 -6.17 24.31
N PHE A 306 -3.75 -5.32 23.28
CA PHE A 306 -4.66 -4.19 23.33
C PHE A 306 -6.13 -4.65 23.47
N HIS A 307 -6.50 -5.73 22.78
CA HIS A 307 -7.81 -6.36 22.89
C HIS A 307 -8.08 -6.83 24.32
N GLN A 308 -7.13 -7.52 24.94
CA GLN A 308 -7.25 -8.01 26.33
C GLN A 308 -7.40 -6.87 27.34
N LEU A 309 -6.72 -5.74 27.11
CA LEU A 309 -6.78 -4.56 27.98
C LEU A 309 -8.09 -3.77 27.84
N THR A 310 -8.65 -3.72 26.63
CA THR A 310 -9.71 -2.73 26.30
C THR A 310 -11.02 -3.35 25.84
N GLY A 311 -11.05 -4.64 25.53
CA GLY A 311 -12.15 -5.32 24.86
C GLY A 311 -12.33 -4.92 23.38
N VAL A 312 -11.37 -4.18 22.79
CA VAL A 312 -11.40 -3.71 21.40
C VAL A 312 -10.21 -4.30 20.62
N PRO A 313 -10.42 -5.18 19.63
CA PRO A 313 -9.35 -5.81 18.85
C PRO A 313 -8.87 -4.92 17.68
N VAL A 314 -8.90 -3.60 17.86
CA VAL A 314 -8.58 -2.61 16.83
C VAL A 314 -7.53 -1.67 17.38
N VAL A 315 -6.58 -1.27 16.54
CA VAL A 315 -5.64 -0.18 16.82
C VAL A 315 -5.70 0.83 15.68
N LEU A 316 -5.63 2.13 15.99
CA LEU A 316 -5.50 3.17 14.98
C LEU A 316 -4.06 3.13 14.45
N HIS A 317 -3.89 3.07 13.12
CA HIS A 317 -2.57 3.16 12.52
C HIS A 317 -2.48 4.19 11.37
N THR A 318 -1.29 4.73 11.19
CA THR A 318 -0.91 5.55 10.03
C THR A 318 0.58 5.38 9.73
N SER A 319 1.04 5.83 8.56
CA SER A 319 2.46 5.84 8.19
C SER A 319 3.35 6.48 9.24
N PHE A 320 4.51 5.87 9.56
CA PHE A 320 5.52 6.48 10.41
C PHE A 320 6.38 7.44 9.59
N ASN A 321 5.99 8.70 9.62
CA ASN A 321 6.60 9.84 8.95
C ASN A 321 5.92 11.13 9.41
N ASP A 322 6.38 12.28 8.93
CA ASP A 322 5.61 13.52 8.89
C ASP A 322 5.48 13.98 7.43
N ARG A 323 6.20 15.03 6.98
CA ARG A 323 6.24 15.51 5.60
C ARG A 323 7.33 14.86 4.75
N GLU A 324 7.67 13.62 5.07
CA GLU A 324 8.76 12.85 4.46
C GLU A 324 8.28 11.44 4.05
N PRO A 325 9.07 10.66 3.30
CA PRO A 325 8.76 9.24 3.05
C PRO A 325 8.59 8.45 4.36
N ILE A 326 7.97 7.26 4.29
CA ILE A 326 7.91 6.35 5.43
C ILE A 326 9.34 6.02 5.87
N VAL A 327 9.58 6.01 7.19
CA VAL A 327 10.90 5.68 7.75
C VAL A 327 11.31 4.26 7.32
N GLU A 328 12.60 4.08 7.02
CA GLU A 328 13.14 2.81 6.53
C GLU A 328 14.16 2.23 7.50
N THR A 329 15.14 3.04 7.92
CA THR A 329 16.22 2.63 8.82
C THR A 329 15.87 2.97 10.27
N PRO A 330 16.50 2.30 11.26
CA PRO A 330 16.37 2.69 12.67
C PRO A 330 16.75 4.16 12.91
N ALA A 331 17.78 4.67 12.22
CA ALA A 331 18.16 6.07 12.30
C ALA A 331 17.08 7.02 11.75
N HIS A 332 16.36 6.64 10.68
CA HIS A 332 15.21 7.40 10.20
C HIS A 332 14.09 7.42 11.26
N ALA A 333 13.76 6.27 11.85
CA ALA A 333 12.72 6.18 12.88
C ALA A 333 13.04 7.07 14.10
N LEU A 334 14.28 7.05 14.58
CA LEU A 334 14.73 7.89 15.69
C LEU A 334 14.72 9.39 15.31
N ALA A 335 15.19 9.74 14.12
CA ALA A 335 15.18 11.12 13.65
C ALA A 335 13.74 11.67 13.53
N THR A 336 12.82 10.87 12.97
CA THR A 336 11.40 11.22 12.91
C THR A 336 10.79 11.31 14.32
N PHE A 337 11.12 10.40 15.24
CA PHE A 337 10.67 10.46 16.63
C PHE A 337 11.13 11.73 17.36
N GLN A 338 12.39 12.13 17.23
CA GLN A 338 12.89 13.36 17.84
C GLN A 338 12.20 14.61 17.26
N ALA A 339 11.96 14.57 15.96
CA ALA A 339 11.34 15.66 15.21
C ALA A 339 9.82 15.82 15.46
N CYS A 340 9.12 14.71 15.69
CA CYS A 340 7.66 14.67 15.85
C CYS A 340 7.28 14.59 17.32
N ASP A 341 6.17 15.20 17.72
CA ASP A 341 5.64 15.10 19.08
C ASP A 341 4.95 13.75 19.31
N LEU A 342 5.73 12.67 19.23
CA LEU A 342 5.40 11.31 19.64
C LEU A 342 5.74 11.12 21.12
N ASP A 343 4.92 10.35 21.82
CA ASP A 343 5.12 10.05 23.23
C ASP A 343 6.23 9.02 23.43
N ALA A 344 6.33 8.03 22.54
CA ALA A 344 7.39 7.03 22.52
C ALA A 344 7.60 6.45 21.11
N ALA A 345 8.67 5.67 20.94
CA ALA A 345 8.88 4.84 19.77
C ALA A 345 9.38 3.44 20.18
N CYS A 346 8.75 2.40 19.65
CA CYS A 346 9.19 1.02 19.76
C CYS A 346 10.01 0.69 18.50
N VAL A 347 11.32 0.47 18.66
CA VAL A 347 12.24 0.16 17.57
C VAL A 347 12.86 -1.21 17.83
N GLY A 348 12.34 -2.24 17.16
CA GLY A 348 12.61 -3.62 17.54
C GLY A 348 12.15 -3.87 18.97
N GLU A 349 13.04 -4.41 19.80
CA GLU A 349 12.82 -4.67 21.22
C GLU A 349 13.14 -3.48 22.15
N TYR A 350 13.46 -2.31 21.59
CA TYR A 350 13.81 -1.13 22.36
C TYR A 350 12.63 -0.17 22.44
N LEU A 351 12.27 0.22 23.66
CA LEU A 351 11.39 1.35 23.91
C LEU A 351 12.23 2.62 24.05
N VAL A 352 11.87 3.64 23.28
CA VAL A 352 12.51 4.95 23.23
C VAL A 352 11.51 5.99 23.70
N GLU A 353 11.89 6.80 24.68
CA GLU A 353 11.03 7.80 25.30
C GLU A 353 11.74 9.15 25.38
N ARG A 354 10.98 10.24 25.33
CA ARG A 354 11.53 11.59 25.53
C ARG A 354 12.08 11.70 26.95
N SER A 355 13.25 12.31 27.10
CA SER A 355 13.87 12.57 28.41
C SER A 355 13.17 13.68 29.19
#